data_AF-A0A5K1EK73-F1
#
_entry.id   AF-A0A5K1EK73-F1
#
_cell.length_a   1.000
_cell.length_b   1.000
_cell.length_c   1.000
_cell.angle_alpha   90.00
_cell.angle_beta   90.00
_cell.angle_gamma   90.00
#
_symmetry.space_group_name_H-M   'P 1'
#
loop_
_entity.id
_entity.type
_entity.pdbx_description
1 polymer ?
#
loop_
_entity_poly.entity_id
_entity_poly.type
_entity_poly.pdbx_seq_one_letter_code
_entity_poly.pdbx_strand_id
1 'polypeptide(L)' 'LILALLERGYYWPHMRDDVETYVKTCLICQQDKGSNQKHAGLLEPLPISEHPWESISMDFI' A
#
# COMPACT_ATOMS: atom_id res chain seq x y z
N LEU A 1 -1.58 -15.49 -4.98
CA LEU A 1 -0.61 -16.51 -5.46
C LEU A 1 -0.48 -17.67 -4.48
N ILE A 2 -0.17 -17.42 -3.20
CA ILE A 2 -0.01 -18.49 -2.20
C ILE A 2 -1.25 -19.40 -2.01
N LEU A 3 -2.46 -18.84 -2.05
CA LEU A 3 -3.68 -19.64 -1.88
C LEU A 3 -3.86 -20.66 -3.01
N ALA A 4 -3.65 -20.23 -4.26
CA ALA A 4 -3.72 -21.10 -5.44
C ALA A 4 -2.61 -22.17 -5.51
N LEU A 5 -1.54 -22.04 -4.72
CA LEU A 5 -0.53 -23.08 -4.56
C LEU A 5 -0.97 -24.13 -3.55
N LEU A 6 -1.51 -23.69 -2.41
CA LEU A 6 -2.00 -24.57 -1.36
C LEU A 6 -3.21 -25.40 -1.82
N GLU A 7 -4.12 -24.79 -2.59
CA GLU A 7 -5.33 -25.44 -3.12
C GLU A 7 -5.03 -26.62 -4.06
N ARG A 8 -3.78 -26.80 -4.52
CA ARG A 8 -3.37 -27.89 -5.40
C ARG A 8 -3.17 -29.23 -4.69
N GLY A 9 -2.89 -29.21 -3.40
CA GLY A 9 -2.49 -30.42 -2.66
C GLY A 9 -3.06 -30.50 -1.24
N TYR A 10 -3.70 -29.44 -0.76
CA TYR A 10 -4.19 -29.36 0.61
C TYR A 10 -5.61 -28.79 0.63
N TYR A 11 -6.38 -29.24 1.62
CA TYR A 11 -7.71 -28.72 1.90
C TYR A 11 -7.97 -28.83 3.40
N TRP A 12 -8.52 -27.76 3.97
CA TRP A 12 -9.10 -27.75 5.30
C TRP A 12 -10.22 -26.69 5.40
N PRO A 13 -11.16 -26.83 6.35
CA PRO A 13 -12.18 -25.81 6.59
C PRO A 13 -11.53 -24.45 6.91
N HIS A 14 -12.06 -23.36 6.36
CA HIS A 14 -11.56 -21.98 6.58
C HIS A 14 -10.15 -21.67 6.06
N MET A 15 -9.58 -22.53 5.21
CA MET A 15 -8.26 -22.33 4.61
C MET A 15 -8.01 -20.94 4.01
N ARG A 16 -9.00 -20.37 3.32
CA ARG A 16 -8.87 -19.03 2.75
C ARG A 16 -8.75 -17.95 3.84
N ASP A 17 -9.55 -18.06 4.90
CA ASP A 17 -9.58 -17.11 6.01
C ASP A 17 -8.26 -17.17 6.80
N ASP A 18 -7.73 -18.38 7.03
CA ASP A 18 -6.45 -18.60 7.70
C ASP A 18 -5.29 -17.99 6.90
N VAL A 19 -5.26 -18.25 5.59
CA VAL A 19 -4.23 -17.72 4.70
C VAL A 19 -4.31 -16.19 4.63
N GLU A 20 -5.51 -15.61 4.57
CA GLU A 20 -5.70 -14.17 4.60
C GLU A 20 -5.20 -13.55 5.93
N THR A 21 -5.54 -14.17 7.06
CA THR A 21 -5.12 -13.73 8.39
C THR A 21 -3.60 -13.79 8.55
N TYR A 22 -2.98 -14.85 8.05
CA TYR A 22 -1.53 -14.99 8.03
C TYR A 22 -0.87 -13.88 7.19
N VAL A 23 -1.35 -13.65 5.97
CA VAL A 23 -0.79 -12.60 5.10
C VAL A 23 -0.91 -11.21 5.72
N LYS A 24 -2.03 -10.93 6.40
CA LYS A 24 -2.25 -9.66 7.11
C LYS A 24 -1.27 -9.42 8.26
N THR A 25 -0.82 -10.49 8.93
CA THR A 25 0.09 -10.41 10.09
C THR A 25 1.57 -10.64 9.74
N CYS A 26 1.86 -11.19 8.55
CA CYS A 26 3.21 -11.42 8.05
C CYS A 26 3.92 -10.10 7.70
N LEU A 27 4.92 -9.69 8.50
CA LEU A 27 5.69 -8.46 8.30
C LEU A 27 6.33 -8.37 6.91
N ILE A 28 7.03 -9.43 6.49
CA ILE A 28 7.71 -9.49 5.19
C ILE A 28 6.71 -9.30 4.05
N CYS A 29 5.55 -9.98 4.14
CA CYS A 29 4.50 -9.92 3.15
C CYS A 29 3.89 -8.51 3.05
N GLN A 30 3.73 -7.81 4.17
CA GLN A 30 3.21 -6.44 4.22
C GLN A 30 4.21 -5.41 3.70
N GLN A 31 5.51 -5.63 3.89
CA GLN A 31 6.56 -4.72 3.40
C GLN A 31 6.81 -4.87 1.90
N ASP A 32 6.83 -6.11 1.40
CA ASP A 32 7.04 -6.41 -0.02
C ASP A 32 5.83 -6.00 -0.88
N LYS A 33 4.63 -6.13 -0.32
CA LYS A 33 3.39 -5.80 -1.04
C LYS A 33 3.14 -4.29 -1.00
N GLY A 34 3.42 -3.61 -2.10
CA GLY A 34 2.99 -2.24 -2.32
C GLY A 34 1.48 -2.06 -2.11
N SER A 35 1.08 -0.91 -1.56
CA SER A 35 -0.34 -0.57 -1.43
C SER A 35 -0.98 -0.43 -2.80
N ASN A 36 -2.05 -1.20 -3.04
CA ASN A 36 -2.93 -1.00 -4.19
C ASN A 36 -4.03 0.03 -3.90
N GLN A 37 -4.02 0.64 -2.71
CA GLN A 37 -4.93 1.74 -2.43
C GLN A 37 -4.54 2.90 -3.32
N LYS A 38 -5.56 3.54 -3.92
CA LYS A 38 -5.34 4.82 -4.57
C LYS A 38 -4.74 5.78 -3.55
N HIS A 39 -3.80 6.60 -3.99
CA HIS A 39 -3.30 7.71 -3.20
C HIS A 39 -4.48 8.47 -2.57
N ALA A 40 -4.31 8.89 -1.32
CA ALA A 40 -5.36 9.54 -0.55
C ALA A 40 -5.78 10.84 -1.25
N GLY A 41 -6.92 10.80 -1.94
CA GLY A 41 -7.61 11.96 -2.48
C GLY A 41 -6.82 12.85 -3.44
N LEU A 42 -7.41 14.02 -3.70
CA LEU A 42 -6.71 15.14 -4.34
C LEU A 42 -5.76 15.74 -3.31
N LEU A 43 -4.50 15.94 -3.68
CA LEU A 43 -3.58 16.73 -2.88
C LEU A 43 -4.17 18.14 -2.74
N GLU A 44 -4.21 18.66 -1.52
CA GLU A 44 -4.56 20.05 -1.29
C GLU A 44 -3.42 20.92 -1.84
N PRO A 45 -3.69 21.81 -2.82
CA PRO A 45 -2.67 22.69 -3.34
C PRO A 45 -2.21 23.66 -2.26
N LEU A 46 -0.92 24.01 -2.28
CA LEU A 46 -0.43 25.12 -1.48
C LEU A 46 -1.13 26.43 -1.87
N PRO A 47 -1.37 27.34 -0.90
CA PRO A 47 -1.94 28.64 -1.20
C PRO A 47 -1.06 29.40 -2.20
N ILE A 48 -1.71 30.18 -3.06
CA ILE A 48 -1.02 31.04 -4.04
C ILE A 48 -0.38 32.21 -3.26
N SER A 49 0.91 32.47 -3.50
CA SER A 49 1.59 33.65 -2.96
C SER A 49 1.01 34.92 -3.56
N GLU A 50 0.76 35.93 -2.73
CA GLU A 50 0.21 37.23 -3.17
C GLU A 50 1.33 38.19 -3.62
N HIS A 51 2.55 37.98 -3.14
CA HIS A 51 3.70 38.84 -3.44
C HIS A 51 4.89 38.05 -3.99
N PRO A 52 5.78 38.71 -4.77
CA PRO A 52 7.03 38.10 -5.21
C PRO A 52 7.85 37.60 -4.02
N TRP A 53 8.44 36.40 -4.17
CA TRP A 53 9.38 35.78 -3.22
C TRP A 53 8.79 35.25 -1.90
N GLU A 54 7.46 35.15 -1.76
CA GLU A 54 6.83 34.56 -0.57
C GLU A 54 6.93 33.03 -0.51
N SER A 55 7.11 32.36 -1.65
CA SER A 55 7.24 30.91 -1.75
C SER A 55 8.48 30.53 -2.54
N ILE A 56 9.38 29.74 -1.93
CA ILE A 56 10.61 29.23 -2.53
C ILE A 56 10.65 27.72 -2.30
N SER A 57 10.86 26.95 -3.37
CA SER A 57 11.10 25.50 -3.30
C SER A 57 12.45 25.18 -3.94
N MET A 58 13.14 24.16 -3.41
CA MET A 58 14.45 23.73 -3.89
C MET A 58 14.48 22.20 -3.93
N ASP A 59 14.95 21.66 -5.04
CA ASP A 59 15.20 20.24 -5.28
C ASP A 59 16.71 19.98 -5.48
N PHE A 60 17.11 18.73 -5.26
CA PHE A 60 18.46 18.24 -5.53
C PHE A 60 18.45 17.29 -6.73
N ILE A 61 19.53 17.27 -7.51
CA ILE A 61 19.78 16.36 -8.64
C ILE A 61 20.46 15.08 -8.14
#